data_AF-A0A7C3DKM3-F1
#
_entry.id   AF-A0A7C3DKM3-F1
#
_cell.length_a   1.000
_cell.length_b   1.000
_cell.length_c   1.000
_cell.angle_alpha   90.00
_cell.angle_beta   90.00
_cell.angle_gamma   90.00
#
_symmetry.space_group_name_H-M   'P 1'
#
loop_
_entity.id
_entity.type
_entity.pdbx_description
1 polymer ?
#
loop_
_entity_poly.entity_id
_entity_poly.type
_entity_poly.pdbx_seq_one_letter_code
_entity_poly.pdbx_strand_id
1 'polypeptide(L)'
;MKTTRVLAVAILCAVLCAAGPSLSGQGIERAEPVDFVNLFIGTKGGGNTLPGPQLPHGMVKLGPDTVPPEGRANPGGYEYNDSLIVGFTHRHVDGAGGGGYQNVLAMPTTGKLHVQELEYASPYRHASETARPGYYAVTLDRYGVRVELTATRHAGFHRYTFSTADTAHILIDASHGMYFRRRPGGYLYKPEVASHYPAYVRFLNSHSLEGAVVHHDNCGRNKRNPTILYFYAEINRSSTSHGTWNEAEIARGSQQTFGKDVGAYFDLPVRPGEVVLLKVGISYISAEQARENVRREIPDWDFERVAAAAREKWNELLSRVRVSDGKRDDLVKFYTALYRVFGQPTDMSEYGRYYSGFDGLVHPCRGHRFYSDDWCIWDTFRTTHPLQALVEPEILNDVLQSYVRIYEQGGWLPSCPKVFNYAPCMPGNHVIAVIADLVAKGFRDFDLPTAYEATRKLATSQKEPAYGEVYTRLGTPPEYRRLGFAPFGAYWAKHETDASVSVTLDFSYNDWCLARLARHLGRENDAQFFEKQSKNYRHLFDRSTGFFRPKRRDGTWVEPFDPLSRTASTESNAW
;
A
#
# COMPACT_ATOMS: atom_id res chain seq x y z
N MET A 1 82.09 -40.49 48.03
CA MET A 1 81.07 -40.97 48.98
C MET A 1 79.71 -40.82 48.30
N LYS A 2 79.04 -41.92 47.90
CA LYS A 2 77.76 -42.42 48.47
C LYS A 2 76.72 -41.29 48.62
N THR A 3 75.51 -41.25 48.06
CA THR A 3 74.50 -42.23 47.57
C THR A 3 73.31 -41.38 47.07
N THR A 4 72.78 -41.53 45.84
CA THR A 4 71.55 -42.29 45.46
C THR A 4 70.19 -41.58 45.64
N ARG A 5 69.57 -41.21 44.48
CA ARG A 5 68.14 -41.18 44.05
C ARG A 5 67.14 -40.28 44.84
N VAL A 6 66.12 -39.63 44.24
CA VAL A 6 64.98 -40.15 43.44
C VAL A 6 64.23 -38.95 42.76
N LEU A 7 63.70 -39.18 41.54
CA LEU A 7 62.56 -38.59 40.77
C LEU A 7 61.94 -37.22 41.19
N ALA A 8 61.48 -36.32 40.32
CA ALA A 8 60.67 -36.49 39.10
C ALA A 8 60.73 -35.23 38.19
N VAL A 9 60.66 -35.41 36.88
CA VAL A 9 60.63 -34.34 35.86
C VAL A 9 59.21 -33.76 35.76
N ALA A 10 59.04 -32.47 36.07
CA ALA A 10 57.81 -31.72 35.84
C ALA A 10 57.77 -31.19 34.40
N ILE A 11 56.77 -31.62 33.63
CA ILE A 11 56.46 -31.11 32.29
C ILE A 11 55.77 -29.75 32.42
N LEU A 12 56.38 -28.72 31.86
CA LEU A 12 55.88 -27.35 31.81
C LEU A 12 54.90 -27.20 30.62
N CYS A 13 53.59 -27.29 30.86
CA CYS A 13 52.57 -26.87 29.90
C CYS A 13 52.23 -25.39 30.14
N ALA A 14 52.92 -24.49 29.43
CA ALA A 14 52.51 -23.10 29.33
C ALA A 14 51.36 -22.99 28.30
N VAL A 15 50.14 -22.84 28.78
CA VAL A 15 48.98 -22.43 27.98
C VAL A 15 49.13 -20.94 27.69
N LEU A 16 49.52 -20.62 26.45
CA LEU A 16 49.42 -19.27 25.90
C LEU A 16 47.94 -18.97 25.63
N CYS A 17 47.29 -18.26 26.57
CA CYS A 17 46.04 -17.56 26.31
C CYS A 17 46.31 -16.43 25.29
N ALA A 18 46.18 -16.73 24.01
CA ALA A 18 45.96 -15.70 23.00
C ALA A 18 44.53 -15.16 23.19
N ALA A 19 44.42 -13.96 23.75
CA ALA A 19 43.19 -13.19 23.75
C ALA A 19 42.78 -12.93 22.29
N GLY A 20 41.77 -13.64 21.80
CA GLY A 20 41.12 -13.31 20.53
C GLY A 20 40.41 -11.96 20.66
N PRO A 21 40.37 -11.12 19.61
CA PRO A 21 39.66 -9.86 19.66
C PRO A 21 38.16 -10.14 19.88
N SER A 22 37.64 -9.60 20.97
CA SER A 22 36.21 -9.56 21.29
C SER A 22 35.46 -8.77 20.19
N LEU A 23 34.72 -9.48 19.35
CA LEU A 23 33.75 -8.94 18.40
C LEU A 23 32.48 -8.47 19.12
N SER A 24 32.60 -7.49 19.99
CA SER A 24 31.46 -6.82 20.63
C SER A 24 31.72 -5.32 20.69
N GLY A 25 31.14 -4.58 19.74
CA GLY A 25 31.06 -3.11 19.84
C GLY A 25 31.14 -2.31 18.53
N GLN A 26 31.76 -2.81 17.46
CA GLN A 26 32.09 -1.97 16.28
C GLN A 26 31.00 -1.86 15.19
N GLY A 27 29.87 -2.56 15.31
CA GLY A 27 28.85 -2.63 14.24
C GLY A 27 27.83 -1.49 14.21
N ILE A 28 27.74 -0.65 15.24
CA ILE A 28 26.73 0.42 15.35
C ILE A 28 27.29 1.79 14.94
N GLU A 29 28.57 2.07 15.14
CA GLU A 29 29.18 3.39 14.86
C GLU A 29 29.23 3.78 13.37
N ARG A 30 28.96 2.86 12.43
CA ARG A 30 28.95 3.12 10.97
C ARG A 30 27.61 2.86 10.27
N ALA A 31 26.58 2.41 11.00
CA ALA A 31 25.30 2.06 10.38
C ALA A 31 24.40 3.29 10.26
N GLU A 32 23.81 3.49 9.08
CA GLU A 32 22.82 4.54 8.86
C GLU A 32 21.42 4.05 9.23
N PRO A 33 20.45 4.94 9.55
CA PRO A 33 19.05 4.56 9.83
C PRO A 33 18.44 3.60 8.81
N VAL A 34 18.73 3.81 7.53
CA VAL A 34 18.24 2.96 6.43
C VAL A 34 18.78 1.51 6.49
N ASP A 35 19.92 1.26 7.13
CA ASP A 35 20.54 -0.07 7.25
C ASP A 35 19.84 -0.97 8.27
N PHE A 36 18.96 -0.40 9.09
CA PHE A 36 18.16 -1.14 10.06
C PHE A 36 16.81 -1.57 9.48
N VAL A 37 16.42 -1.12 8.30
CA VAL A 37 15.12 -1.49 7.71
C VAL A 37 15.16 -2.93 7.18
N ASN A 38 14.21 -3.75 7.63
CA ASN A 38 13.99 -5.10 7.12
C ASN A 38 12.60 -5.20 6.47
N LEU A 39 12.55 -5.20 5.14
CA LEU A 39 11.30 -5.17 4.40
C LEU A 39 10.50 -6.50 4.44
N PHE A 40 11.07 -7.58 4.96
CA PHE A 40 10.34 -8.84 5.20
C PHE A 40 9.51 -8.82 6.49
N ILE A 41 9.70 -7.85 7.38
CA ILE A 41 8.83 -7.73 8.56
C ILE A 41 7.45 -7.27 8.11
N GLY A 42 6.43 -8.06 8.46
CA GLY A 42 5.03 -7.84 8.06
C GLY A 42 4.60 -8.59 6.80
N THR A 43 5.53 -9.24 6.08
CA THR A 43 5.19 -10.04 4.88
C THR A 43 4.69 -11.44 5.23
N LYS A 44 4.57 -11.76 6.53
CA LYS A 44 4.08 -13.03 7.05
C LYS A 44 3.02 -12.79 8.11
N GLY A 45 1.98 -13.61 8.10
CA GLY A 45 1.02 -13.70 9.22
C GLY A 45 0.02 -12.55 9.27
N GLY A 46 -0.35 -12.00 8.11
CA GLY A 46 -1.44 -11.02 7.99
C GLY A 46 -1.04 -9.55 8.10
N GLY A 47 0.27 -9.24 8.13
CA GLY A 47 0.72 -7.86 8.00
C GLY A 47 0.48 -7.28 6.59
N ASN A 48 0.44 -8.14 5.56
CA ASN A 48 0.14 -7.79 4.16
C ASN A 48 1.05 -6.71 3.58
N THR A 49 2.33 -6.72 3.97
CA THR A 49 3.29 -5.71 3.53
C THR A 49 4.11 -6.17 2.32
N LEU A 50 4.74 -5.24 1.61
CA LEU A 50 5.53 -5.54 0.40
C LEU A 50 7.05 -5.49 0.67
N PRO A 51 7.86 -6.45 0.18
CA PRO A 51 9.33 -6.40 0.26
C PRO A 51 10.00 -5.62 -0.91
N GLY A 52 9.23 -5.19 -1.89
CA GLY A 52 9.70 -4.53 -3.11
C GLY A 52 10.04 -3.03 -2.95
N PRO A 53 10.81 -2.46 -3.89
CA PRO A 53 11.24 -1.06 -3.84
C PRO A 53 10.10 -0.07 -4.13
N GLN A 54 10.10 1.00 -3.36
CA GLN A 54 9.31 2.22 -3.58
C GLN A 54 10.12 3.43 -3.08
N LEU A 55 9.74 4.64 -3.49
CA LEU A 55 10.17 5.87 -2.81
C LEU A 55 9.15 6.25 -1.72
N PRO A 56 9.51 7.12 -0.76
CA PRO A 56 8.51 7.72 0.13
C PRO A 56 7.35 8.33 -0.66
N HIS A 57 6.13 7.93 -0.31
CA HIS A 57 4.89 8.33 -0.97
C HIS A 57 4.86 8.04 -2.49
N GLY A 58 5.64 7.06 -2.97
CA GLY A 58 5.80 6.74 -4.38
C GLY A 58 4.55 6.17 -5.04
N MET A 59 4.26 6.58 -6.27
CA MET A 59 3.17 6.00 -7.07
C MET A 59 3.52 4.57 -7.51
N VAL A 60 4.75 4.33 -7.92
CA VAL A 60 5.25 2.97 -8.15
C VAL A 60 5.60 2.32 -6.83
N LYS A 61 5.01 1.14 -6.63
CA LYS A 61 5.32 0.20 -5.54
C LYS A 61 5.64 -1.11 -6.21
N LEU A 62 6.87 -1.22 -6.70
CA LEU A 62 7.32 -2.33 -7.52
C LEU A 62 7.67 -3.50 -6.59
N GLY A 63 7.17 -4.70 -6.87
CA GLY A 63 7.50 -5.86 -6.05
C GLY A 63 7.05 -7.18 -6.63
N PRO A 64 7.50 -8.29 -6.02
CA PRO A 64 7.10 -9.64 -6.41
C PRO A 64 5.64 -9.95 -6.05
N ASP A 65 4.97 -10.68 -6.94
CA ASP A 65 3.70 -11.32 -6.67
C ASP A 65 3.91 -12.82 -6.42
N THR A 66 3.48 -13.33 -5.27
CA THR A 66 3.59 -14.75 -4.89
C THR A 66 2.28 -15.50 -5.07
N VAL A 67 2.40 -16.80 -5.33
CA VAL A 67 1.25 -17.71 -5.50
C VAL A 67 0.96 -18.42 -4.17
N PRO A 68 -0.18 -18.14 -3.51
CA PRO A 68 -0.50 -18.73 -2.22
C PRO A 68 -0.91 -20.20 -2.35
N PRO A 69 -0.45 -21.09 -1.45
CA PRO A 69 -1.00 -22.44 -1.31
C PRO A 69 -2.50 -22.38 -1.03
N GLU A 70 -3.28 -23.28 -1.64
CA GLU A 70 -4.74 -23.43 -1.42
C GLU A 70 -5.59 -22.23 -1.87
N GLY A 71 -4.99 -21.21 -2.50
CA GLY A 71 -5.74 -20.06 -2.99
C GLY A 71 -6.26 -19.16 -1.88
N ARG A 72 -5.35 -18.69 -1.02
CA ARG A 72 -5.61 -17.66 -0.01
C ARG A 72 -5.48 -16.26 -0.60
N ALA A 73 -5.95 -15.27 0.15
CA ALA A 73 -5.74 -13.87 -0.17
C ALA A 73 -4.25 -13.55 -0.18
N ASN A 74 -3.83 -12.73 -1.11
CA ASN A 74 -2.55 -12.06 -1.00
C ASN A 74 -2.71 -10.57 -1.31
N PRO A 75 -3.36 -9.80 -0.42
CA PRO A 75 -3.75 -8.42 -0.72
C PRO A 75 -2.57 -7.46 -0.89
N GLY A 76 -1.41 -7.80 -0.35
CA GLY A 76 -0.15 -7.08 -0.53
C GLY A 76 0.72 -7.62 -1.66
N GLY A 77 0.28 -8.65 -2.38
CA GLY A 77 0.99 -9.33 -3.47
C GLY A 77 2.06 -10.33 -3.05
N TYR A 78 2.60 -10.24 -1.83
CA TYR A 78 3.63 -11.16 -1.34
C TYR A 78 3.29 -11.74 0.04
N GLU A 79 3.43 -13.07 0.17
CA GLU A 79 3.42 -13.78 1.46
C GLU A 79 4.70 -14.61 1.60
N TYR A 80 5.41 -14.43 2.71
CA TYR A 80 6.74 -14.98 2.95
C TYR A 80 6.80 -16.51 2.85
N ASN A 81 5.72 -17.22 3.21
CA ASN A 81 5.74 -18.69 3.15
C ASN A 81 5.40 -19.26 1.76
N ASP A 82 5.03 -18.42 0.80
CA ASP A 82 4.74 -18.86 -0.56
C ASP A 82 6.05 -19.23 -1.27
N SER A 83 6.01 -20.29 -2.08
CA SER A 83 7.21 -20.85 -2.72
C SER A 83 7.35 -20.51 -4.21
N LEU A 84 6.39 -19.79 -4.78
CA LEU A 84 6.34 -19.45 -6.21
C LEU A 84 6.14 -17.95 -6.38
N ILE A 85 6.92 -17.35 -7.28
CA ILE A 85 6.69 -16.00 -7.80
C ILE A 85 6.06 -16.12 -9.18
N VAL A 86 4.96 -15.40 -9.39
CA VAL A 86 4.34 -15.28 -10.70
C VAL A 86 5.01 -14.19 -11.53
N GLY A 87 5.33 -13.04 -10.94
CA GLY A 87 6.05 -11.97 -11.62
C GLY A 87 6.25 -10.77 -10.72
N PHE A 88 6.46 -9.60 -11.34
CA PHE A 88 6.75 -8.35 -10.62
C PHE A 88 5.86 -7.21 -11.11
N THR A 89 4.91 -6.77 -10.28
CA THR A 89 3.98 -5.68 -10.63
C THR A 89 4.39 -4.33 -10.09
N HIS A 90 3.86 -3.27 -10.69
CA HIS A 90 4.31 -1.89 -10.48
C HIS A 90 3.46 -1.11 -9.47
N ARG A 91 2.38 -1.71 -8.97
CA ARG A 91 1.47 -1.07 -8.03
C ARG A 91 0.91 -2.09 -7.06
N HIS A 92 1.04 -1.79 -5.77
CA HIS A 92 0.55 -2.59 -4.65
C HIS A 92 -0.10 -1.70 -3.59
N VAL A 93 -0.80 -2.33 -2.64
CA VAL A 93 -1.07 -1.74 -1.33
C VAL A 93 -0.13 -2.36 -0.31
N ASP A 94 0.48 -1.52 0.53
CA ASP A 94 1.35 -1.98 1.62
C ASP A 94 0.56 -1.90 2.93
N GLY A 95 0.21 -3.05 3.53
CA GLY A 95 -0.39 -3.14 4.87
C GLY A 95 -1.92 -3.17 4.94
N ALA A 96 -2.65 -3.28 3.83
CA ALA A 96 -4.12 -3.28 3.86
C ALA A 96 -4.72 -4.69 4.00
N GLY A 97 -5.84 -4.79 4.74
CA GLY A 97 -6.62 -6.03 4.86
C GLY A 97 -7.51 -6.33 3.63
N GLY A 98 -7.92 -5.28 2.91
CA GLY A 98 -8.55 -5.40 1.60
C GLY A 98 -7.51 -5.11 0.52
N GLY A 99 -7.31 -6.02 -0.42
CA GLY A 99 -6.34 -5.80 -1.50
C GLY A 99 -6.88 -4.95 -2.66
N GLY A 100 -6.00 -4.74 -3.63
CA GLY A 100 -6.18 -3.89 -4.80
C GLY A 100 -4.87 -3.81 -5.57
N TYR A 101 -4.90 -3.43 -6.84
CA TYR A 101 -3.70 -3.35 -7.69
C TYR A 101 -3.10 -4.70 -8.07
N GLN A 102 -1.79 -4.84 -7.98
CA GLN A 102 -0.97 -5.84 -8.66
C GLN A 102 -1.08 -5.69 -10.18
N ASN A 103 -0.92 -4.47 -10.71
CA ASN A 103 -1.07 -4.23 -12.14
C ASN A 103 0.26 -4.07 -12.85
N VAL A 104 0.23 -4.41 -14.14
CA VAL A 104 1.37 -4.35 -15.06
C VAL A 104 2.47 -5.26 -14.55
N LEU A 105 2.30 -6.56 -14.77
CA LEU A 105 3.25 -7.58 -14.33
C LEU A 105 4.36 -7.72 -15.39
N ALA A 106 5.60 -7.66 -14.95
CA ALA A 106 6.76 -8.01 -15.76
C ALA A 106 7.32 -9.36 -15.28
N MET A 107 7.70 -10.23 -16.21
CA MET A 107 8.30 -11.52 -15.88
C MET A 107 9.36 -11.94 -16.91
N PRO A 108 10.63 -12.11 -16.52
CA PRO A 108 11.65 -12.70 -17.38
C PRO A 108 11.59 -14.23 -17.31
N THR A 109 11.56 -14.88 -18.47
CA THR A 109 11.62 -16.34 -18.60
C THR A 109 12.63 -16.77 -19.66
N THR A 110 12.98 -18.05 -19.71
CA THR A 110 13.82 -18.64 -20.77
C THR A 110 13.21 -19.94 -21.29
N GLY A 111 13.54 -20.29 -22.53
CA GLY A 111 13.22 -21.58 -23.12
C GLY A 111 11.89 -21.57 -23.86
N LYS A 112 10.94 -22.41 -23.45
CA LYS A 112 9.62 -22.44 -24.08
C LYS A 112 8.78 -21.26 -23.59
N LEU A 113 8.22 -20.49 -24.53
CA LEU A 113 7.27 -19.43 -24.23
C LEU A 113 5.98 -20.00 -23.60
N HIS A 114 5.68 -19.54 -22.40
CA HIS A 114 4.42 -19.72 -21.68
C HIS A 114 3.86 -18.33 -21.36
N VAL A 115 2.57 -18.12 -21.62
CA VAL A 115 1.87 -16.85 -21.36
C VAL A 115 0.82 -16.96 -20.26
N GLN A 116 0.58 -18.18 -19.78
CA GLN A 116 -0.34 -18.44 -18.68
C GLN A 116 0.42 -18.41 -17.36
N GLU A 117 -0.10 -17.64 -16.41
CA GLU A 117 0.64 -17.22 -15.22
C GLU A 117 1.20 -18.36 -14.37
N LEU A 118 0.37 -19.38 -14.10
CA LEU A 118 0.81 -20.57 -13.35
C LEU A 118 1.78 -21.45 -14.15
N GLU A 119 1.73 -21.38 -15.48
CA GLU A 119 2.65 -22.13 -16.33
C GLU A 119 4.04 -21.49 -16.34
N TYR A 120 4.17 -20.16 -16.21
CA TYR A 120 5.46 -19.48 -16.15
C TYR A 120 5.95 -19.15 -14.73
N ALA A 121 5.13 -19.28 -13.69
CA ALA A 121 5.53 -18.99 -12.31
C ALA A 121 6.79 -19.79 -11.90
N SER A 122 7.76 -19.13 -11.26
CA SER A 122 9.02 -19.77 -10.88
C SER A 122 9.09 -20.05 -9.38
N PRO A 123 9.65 -21.20 -8.97
CA PRO A 123 10.16 -21.36 -7.62
C PRO A 123 11.25 -20.33 -7.32
N TYR A 124 11.35 -19.97 -6.05
CA TYR A 124 12.42 -19.13 -5.52
C TYR A 124 12.76 -19.55 -4.09
N ARG A 125 13.84 -18.98 -3.55
CA ARG A 125 14.28 -19.25 -2.18
C ARG A 125 14.74 -17.96 -1.52
N HIS A 126 14.39 -17.76 -0.24
CA HIS A 126 14.86 -16.62 0.54
C HIS A 126 16.39 -16.52 0.63
N ALA A 127 17.12 -17.64 0.50
CA ALA A 127 18.59 -17.62 0.45
C ALA A 127 19.16 -16.84 -0.75
N SER A 128 18.38 -16.68 -1.82
CA SER A 128 18.71 -15.85 -2.99
C SER A 128 18.01 -14.48 -2.97
N GLU A 129 17.19 -14.22 -1.96
CA GLU A 129 16.31 -13.07 -1.88
C GLU A 129 16.92 -11.99 -0.99
N THR A 130 16.79 -10.73 -1.38
CA THR A 130 17.29 -9.60 -0.61
C THR A 130 16.38 -8.41 -0.84
N ALA A 131 16.00 -7.74 0.26
CA ALA A 131 15.15 -6.56 0.22
C ALA A 131 15.70 -5.49 1.17
N ARG A 132 15.81 -4.26 0.68
CA ARG A 132 16.22 -3.07 1.45
C ARG A 132 15.55 -1.83 0.85
N PRO A 133 15.47 -0.70 1.57
CA PRO A 133 14.84 0.51 1.04
C PRO A 133 15.38 0.91 -0.33
N GLY A 134 14.49 0.93 -1.33
CA GLY A 134 14.83 1.24 -2.72
C GLY A 134 15.43 0.10 -3.55
N TYR A 135 15.56 -1.13 -3.04
CA TYR A 135 16.09 -2.26 -3.79
C TYR A 135 15.51 -3.61 -3.37
N TYR A 136 15.13 -4.44 -4.33
CA TYR A 136 14.78 -5.84 -4.12
C TYR A 136 15.49 -6.71 -5.13
N ALA A 137 15.81 -7.95 -4.77
CA ALA A 137 16.32 -8.91 -5.73
C ALA A 137 16.06 -10.37 -5.32
N VAL A 138 15.83 -11.23 -6.30
CA VAL A 138 15.58 -12.66 -6.12
C VAL A 138 16.11 -13.47 -7.32
N THR A 139 16.40 -14.75 -7.14
CA THR A 139 16.68 -15.65 -8.27
C THR A 139 15.44 -16.49 -8.58
N LEU A 140 15.04 -16.51 -9.85
CA LEU A 140 13.99 -17.39 -10.37
C LEU A 140 14.61 -18.75 -10.69
N ASP A 141 14.50 -19.71 -9.78
CA ASP A 141 15.19 -21.01 -9.83
C ASP A 141 14.88 -21.79 -11.12
N ARG A 142 13.65 -21.68 -11.65
CA ARG A 142 13.24 -22.39 -12.87
C ARG A 142 14.02 -21.93 -14.10
N TYR A 143 14.27 -20.63 -14.21
CA TYR A 143 14.86 -20.02 -15.40
C TYR A 143 16.35 -19.69 -15.22
N GLY A 144 16.86 -19.78 -13.98
CA GLY A 144 18.21 -19.34 -13.68
C GLY A 144 18.40 -17.86 -13.98
N VAL A 145 17.40 -17.03 -13.65
CA VAL A 145 17.43 -15.57 -13.87
C VAL A 145 17.50 -14.86 -12.54
N ARG A 146 18.54 -14.04 -12.36
CA ARG A 146 18.64 -13.11 -11.23
C ARG A 146 17.87 -11.84 -11.58
N VAL A 147 16.84 -11.55 -10.81
CA VAL A 147 16.01 -10.35 -10.93
C VAL A 147 16.42 -9.36 -9.87
N GLU A 148 16.63 -8.11 -10.26
CA GLU A 148 16.90 -6.99 -9.38
C GLU A 148 16.02 -5.80 -9.76
N LEU A 149 15.45 -5.14 -8.76
CA LEU A 149 14.42 -4.12 -8.89
C LEU A 149 14.82 -2.87 -8.11
N THR A 150 14.56 -1.69 -8.70
CA THR A 150 14.54 -0.39 -8.03
C THR A 150 13.38 0.44 -8.58
N ALA A 151 13.05 1.56 -7.94
CA ALA A 151 11.93 2.40 -8.35
C ALA A 151 12.22 3.89 -8.16
N THR A 152 11.64 4.69 -9.04
CA THR A 152 11.46 6.12 -8.87
C THR A 152 10.02 6.40 -8.44
N ARG A 153 9.54 7.66 -8.51
CA ARG A 153 8.19 7.98 -8.03
C ARG A 153 7.13 7.36 -8.95
N HIS A 154 7.37 7.37 -10.26
CA HIS A 154 6.39 6.96 -11.28
C HIS A 154 6.89 5.85 -12.22
N ALA A 155 8.11 5.33 -12.04
CA ALA A 155 8.66 4.24 -12.85
C ALA A 155 9.37 3.17 -12.02
N GLY A 156 9.22 1.92 -12.45
CA GLY A 156 10.02 0.77 -12.00
C GLY A 156 11.20 0.54 -12.92
N PHE A 157 12.31 0.07 -12.37
CA PHE A 157 13.51 -0.28 -13.13
C PHE A 157 13.98 -1.68 -12.75
N HIS A 158 14.11 -2.53 -13.75
CA HIS A 158 14.45 -3.95 -13.61
C HIS A 158 15.80 -4.22 -14.25
N ARG A 159 16.57 -5.12 -13.63
CA ARG A 159 17.76 -5.73 -14.17
C ARG A 159 17.64 -7.25 -14.09
N TYR A 160 17.75 -7.90 -15.23
CA TYR A 160 17.67 -9.35 -15.37
C TYR A 160 19.02 -9.89 -15.82
N THR A 161 19.65 -10.73 -14.99
CA THR A 161 20.91 -11.41 -15.33
C THR A 161 20.65 -12.89 -15.57
N PHE A 162 20.94 -13.37 -16.78
CA PHE A 162 20.66 -14.73 -17.21
C PHE A 162 21.85 -15.65 -16.93
N SER A 163 21.63 -16.84 -16.38
CA SER A 163 22.70 -17.82 -16.11
C SER A 163 22.86 -18.90 -17.20
N THR A 164 21.92 -18.95 -18.15
CA THR A 164 21.88 -19.95 -19.22
C THR A 164 21.92 -19.28 -20.59
N ALA A 165 22.44 -19.99 -21.59
CA ALA A 165 22.29 -19.58 -22.99
C ALA A 165 20.95 -20.09 -23.51
N ASP A 166 20.05 -19.19 -23.87
CA ASP A 166 18.71 -19.54 -24.35
C ASP A 166 18.05 -18.36 -25.08
N THR A 167 16.81 -18.54 -25.53
CA THR A 167 15.90 -17.44 -25.84
C THR A 167 15.25 -16.96 -24.55
N ALA A 168 15.50 -15.72 -24.17
CA ALA A 168 14.79 -15.04 -23.11
C ALA A 168 13.48 -14.45 -23.64
N HIS A 169 12.42 -14.56 -22.84
CA HIS A 169 11.16 -13.84 -23.04
C HIS A 169 10.98 -12.84 -21.90
N ILE A 170 10.87 -11.56 -22.24
CA ILE A 170 10.44 -10.53 -21.28
C ILE A 170 8.95 -10.34 -21.47
N LEU A 171 8.16 -10.91 -20.56
CA LEU A 171 6.70 -10.84 -20.57
C LEU A 171 6.24 -9.55 -19.90
N ILE A 172 5.24 -8.89 -20.50
CA ILE A 172 4.48 -7.79 -19.92
C ILE A 172 3.01 -8.20 -19.94
N ASP A 173 2.50 -8.65 -18.80
CA ASP A 173 1.10 -8.97 -18.60
C ASP A 173 0.35 -7.72 -18.15
N ALA A 174 -0.49 -7.20 -19.05
CA ALA A 174 -1.25 -5.98 -18.80
C ALA A 174 -2.51 -6.25 -17.98
N SER A 175 -3.01 -7.49 -17.96
CA SER A 175 -4.28 -7.86 -17.34
C SER A 175 -4.10 -8.46 -15.95
N HIS A 176 -2.87 -8.80 -15.55
CA HIS A 176 -2.57 -9.17 -14.18
C HIS A 176 -3.09 -8.11 -13.20
N GLY A 177 -3.68 -8.60 -12.11
CA GLY A 177 -4.38 -7.79 -11.13
C GLY A 177 -5.06 -8.65 -10.09
N MET A 178 -5.16 -8.14 -8.87
CA MET A 178 -5.93 -8.83 -7.86
C MET A 178 -7.42 -8.83 -8.23
N TYR A 179 -8.13 -9.95 -8.06
CA TYR A 179 -9.58 -10.02 -8.25
C TYR A 179 -10.28 -10.64 -7.03
N PHE A 180 -11.32 -9.96 -6.52
CA PHE A 180 -12.16 -10.48 -5.44
C PHE A 180 -13.37 -11.25 -5.97
N ARG A 181 -13.48 -12.54 -5.67
CA ARG A 181 -14.70 -13.32 -5.92
C ARG A 181 -15.48 -13.60 -4.63
N ARG A 182 -16.67 -13.00 -4.50
CA ARG A 182 -17.59 -13.22 -3.36
C ARG A 182 -18.29 -14.59 -3.50
N ARG A 183 -18.35 -15.39 -2.42
CA ARG A 183 -19.17 -16.62 -2.31
C ARG A 183 -20.04 -16.60 -1.02
N PRO A 184 -21.12 -17.41 -0.93
CA PRO A 184 -21.87 -17.58 0.33
C PRO A 184 -20.96 -18.23 1.39
N GLY A 185 -20.91 -17.66 2.60
CA GLY A 185 -20.06 -18.14 3.70
C GLY A 185 -18.69 -17.44 3.86
N GLY A 186 -18.45 -16.36 3.11
CA GLY A 186 -17.25 -15.52 3.27
C GLY A 186 -16.56 -15.19 1.95
N TYR A 187 -15.49 -14.39 2.03
CA TYR A 187 -14.61 -14.11 0.90
C TYR A 187 -13.67 -15.31 0.70
N LEU A 188 -13.85 -16.06 -0.38
CA LEU A 188 -12.91 -17.09 -0.83
C LEU A 188 -12.01 -16.45 -1.89
N TYR A 189 -10.74 -16.30 -1.55
CA TYR A 189 -9.71 -15.64 -2.34
C TYR A 189 -9.13 -16.56 -3.40
N LYS A 190 -9.96 -17.07 -4.32
CA LYS A 190 -9.38 -17.89 -5.39
C LYS A 190 -8.36 -17.07 -6.18
N PRO A 191 -7.17 -17.64 -6.45
CA PRO A 191 -6.18 -17.07 -7.35
C PRO A 191 -6.72 -17.32 -8.75
N GLU A 192 -7.61 -16.45 -9.21
CA GLU A 192 -7.61 -16.17 -10.64
C GLU A 192 -6.37 -15.29 -10.79
N VAL A 193 -5.27 -15.93 -11.21
CA VAL A 193 -3.96 -15.27 -11.27
C VAL A 193 -3.99 -14.12 -12.28
N ALA A 194 -4.91 -14.17 -13.25
CA ALA A 194 -5.28 -13.02 -14.06
C ALA A 194 -6.61 -12.40 -13.59
N SER A 195 -6.64 -11.07 -13.50
CA SER A 195 -7.91 -10.35 -13.47
C SER A 195 -8.50 -10.31 -14.87
N HIS A 196 -9.81 -10.48 -15.03
CA HIS A 196 -10.48 -10.40 -16.33
C HIS A 196 -10.72 -8.94 -16.78
N TYR A 197 -9.80 -8.03 -16.41
CA TYR A 197 -9.95 -6.61 -16.69
C TYR A 197 -9.58 -6.29 -18.13
N PRO A 198 -10.41 -5.50 -18.84
CA PRO A 198 -10.07 -5.07 -20.18
C PRO A 198 -8.74 -4.31 -20.22
N ALA A 199 -7.81 -4.77 -21.05
CA ALA A 199 -6.52 -4.15 -21.26
C ALA A 199 -6.16 -4.10 -22.75
N TYR A 200 -5.23 -3.23 -23.11
CA TYR A 200 -4.55 -3.27 -24.41
C TYR A 200 -3.04 -3.17 -24.24
N VAL A 201 -2.33 -3.71 -25.23
CA VAL A 201 -0.90 -3.49 -25.47
C VAL A 201 -0.68 -3.08 -26.91
N ARG A 202 0.31 -2.22 -27.15
CA ARG A 202 0.71 -1.73 -28.48
C ARG A 202 2.21 -1.51 -28.52
N PHE A 203 2.90 -2.22 -29.40
CA PHE A 203 4.31 -1.98 -29.69
C PHE A 203 4.49 -0.64 -30.40
N LEU A 204 5.48 0.13 -29.96
CA LEU A 204 5.91 1.35 -30.64
C LEU A 204 7.10 1.08 -31.55
N ASN A 205 7.93 0.10 -31.19
CA ASN A 205 9.09 -0.38 -31.94
C ASN A 205 9.56 -1.74 -31.35
N SER A 206 10.70 -2.26 -31.81
CA SER A 206 11.29 -3.54 -31.37
C SER A 206 11.82 -3.56 -29.93
N HIS A 207 11.74 -2.46 -29.18
CA HIS A 207 12.25 -2.41 -27.81
C HIS A 207 11.31 -1.69 -26.85
N SER A 208 10.12 -1.27 -27.29
CA SER A 208 9.17 -0.57 -26.43
C SER A 208 7.73 -0.76 -26.86
N LEU A 209 6.86 -0.70 -25.85
CA LEU A 209 5.42 -0.78 -25.99
C LEU A 209 4.74 0.13 -24.98
N GLU A 210 3.47 0.40 -25.23
CA GLU A 210 2.58 1.03 -24.28
C GLU A 210 1.33 0.18 -24.11
N GLY A 211 0.58 0.46 -23.05
CA GLY A 211 -0.69 -0.20 -22.81
C GLY A 211 -1.53 0.52 -21.79
N ALA A 212 -2.69 -0.05 -21.53
CA ALA A 212 -3.50 0.35 -20.40
C ALA A 212 -4.37 -0.80 -19.92
N VAL A 213 -4.75 -0.75 -18.64
CA VAL A 213 -5.70 -1.68 -18.03
C VAL A 213 -6.80 -0.91 -17.34
N VAL A 214 -8.03 -1.36 -17.56
CA VAL A 214 -9.20 -0.87 -16.84
C VAL A 214 -9.15 -1.43 -15.42
N HIS A 215 -8.99 -0.55 -14.45
CA HIS A 215 -8.95 -0.93 -13.06
C HIS A 215 -10.25 -0.55 -12.36
N HIS A 216 -10.88 -1.53 -11.72
CA HIS A 216 -12.04 -1.35 -10.86
C HIS A 216 -11.67 -1.46 -9.37
N ASP A 217 -12.37 -0.70 -8.52
CA ASP A 217 -12.23 -0.87 -7.07
C ASP A 217 -12.63 -2.29 -6.66
N ASN A 218 -11.66 -2.98 -6.08
CA ASN A 218 -11.74 -4.33 -5.61
C ASN A 218 -12.64 -4.51 -4.38
N CYS A 219 -13.03 -3.42 -3.71
CA CYS A 219 -14.12 -3.44 -2.73
C CYS A 219 -15.53 -3.45 -3.36
N GLY A 220 -15.63 -3.55 -4.70
CA GLY A 220 -16.87 -3.83 -5.44
C GLY A 220 -17.82 -2.64 -5.61
N ARG A 221 -17.35 -1.41 -5.42
CA ARG A 221 -18.24 -0.26 -5.14
C ARG A 221 -18.27 0.84 -6.21
N ASN A 222 -17.35 0.87 -7.17
CA ASN A 222 -17.42 1.79 -8.31
C ASN A 222 -17.64 1.04 -9.64
N LYS A 223 -18.91 0.90 -10.03
CA LYS A 223 -19.32 0.37 -11.35
C LYS A 223 -19.56 1.46 -12.41
N ARG A 224 -19.51 2.74 -12.02
CA ARG A 224 -19.95 3.85 -12.90
C ARG A 224 -18.80 4.48 -13.69
N ASN A 225 -17.62 4.61 -13.08
CA ASN A 225 -16.44 5.20 -13.72
C ASN A 225 -15.22 4.28 -13.52
N PRO A 226 -14.85 3.42 -14.50
CA PRO A 226 -13.59 2.69 -14.45
C PRO A 226 -12.41 3.67 -14.47
N THR A 227 -11.40 3.42 -13.64
CA THR A 227 -10.14 4.16 -13.69
C THR A 227 -9.17 3.40 -14.57
N ILE A 228 -8.46 4.10 -15.44
CA ILE A 228 -7.51 3.46 -16.35
C ILE A 228 -6.11 3.68 -15.82
N LEU A 229 -5.34 2.60 -15.66
CA LEU A 229 -3.90 2.67 -15.44
C LEU A 229 -3.21 2.49 -16.79
N TYR A 230 -2.51 3.51 -17.24
CA TYR A 230 -1.66 3.48 -18.43
C TYR A 230 -0.24 3.09 -18.05
N PHE A 231 0.47 2.45 -18.97
CA PHE A 231 1.88 2.14 -18.80
C PHE A 231 2.67 2.26 -20.09
N TYR A 232 3.98 2.41 -19.92
CA TYR A 232 4.99 2.36 -20.97
C TYR A 232 6.12 1.45 -20.52
N ALA A 233 6.53 0.51 -21.36
CA ALA A 233 7.62 -0.41 -21.09
C ALA A 233 8.69 -0.32 -22.18
N GLU A 234 9.96 -0.32 -21.78
CA GLU A 234 11.11 -0.27 -22.69
C GLU A 234 12.23 -1.19 -22.20
N ILE A 235 12.81 -1.96 -23.12
CA ILE A 235 14.03 -2.74 -22.89
C ILE A 235 15.25 -2.03 -23.49
N ASN A 236 16.45 -2.26 -22.94
CA ASN A 236 17.67 -1.52 -23.31
C ASN A 236 18.23 -1.83 -24.71
N ARG A 237 17.58 -2.70 -25.49
CA ARG A 237 17.99 -3.08 -26.84
C ARG A 237 16.83 -3.69 -27.62
N SER A 238 16.94 -3.71 -28.95
CA SER A 238 15.96 -4.36 -29.82
C SER A 238 15.82 -5.85 -29.56
N SER A 239 14.58 -6.32 -29.50
CA SER A 239 14.23 -7.74 -29.57
C SER A 239 14.53 -8.31 -30.95
N THR A 240 14.78 -9.63 -31.01
CA THR A 240 14.89 -10.36 -32.28
C THR A 240 13.52 -10.69 -32.86
N SER A 241 12.54 -10.88 -31.98
CA SER A 241 11.12 -11.02 -32.31
C SER A 241 10.27 -10.55 -31.15
N HIS A 242 8.98 -10.37 -31.40
CA HIS A 242 8.00 -10.01 -30.39
C HIS A 242 6.62 -10.51 -30.79
N GLY A 243 5.67 -10.39 -29.89
CA GLY A 243 4.27 -10.69 -30.17
C GLY A 243 3.40 -10.36 -28.98
N THR A 244 2.12 -10.68 -29.11
CA THR A 244 1.12 -10.46 -28.07
C THR A 244 0.40 -11.76 -27.74
N TRP A 245 -0.31 -11.80 -26.62
CA TRP A 245 -1.30 -12.83 -26.35
C TRP A 245 -2.65 -12.22 -25.97
N ASN A 246 -3.70 -13.00 -26.20
CA ASN A 246 -5.03 -12.75 -25.66
C ASN A 246 -5.57 -14.10 -25.17
N GLU A 247 -5.87 -14.19 -23.88
CA GLU A 247 -6.13 -15.43 -23.19
C GLU A 247 -4.95 -16.41 -23.38
N ALA A 248 -5.21 -17.61 -23.87
CA ALA A 248 -4.15 -18.58 -24.18
C ALA A 248 -3.56 -18.45 -25.59
N GLU A 249 -4.09 -17.57 -26.44
CA GLU A 249 -3.68 -17.48 -27.85
C GLU A 249 -2.46 -16.57 -28.03
N ILE A 250 -1.36 -17.14 -28.54
CA ILE A 250 -0.12 -16.42 -28.83
C ILE A 250 -0.08 -15.99 -30.30
N ALA A 251 -0.08 -14.68 -30.53
CA ALA A 251 0.02 -14.07 -31.86
C ALA A 251 1.45 -13.54 -32.12
N ARG A 252 2.31 -14.38 -32.72
CA ARG A 252 3.70 -14.03 -33.06
C ARG A 252 3.75 -12.89 -34.09
N GLY A 253 4.58 -11.88 -33.85
CA GLY A 253 4.73 -10.71 -34.72
C GLY A 253 3.58 -9.69 -34.63
N SER A 254 2.57 -9.95 -33.80
CA SER A 254 1.48 -9.00 -33.55
C SER A 254 2.01 -7.72 -32.92
N GLN A 255 1.53 -6.57 -33.41
CA GLN A 255 1.93 -5.25 -32.90
C GLN A 255 0.98 -4.73 -31.82
N GLN A 256 -0.22 -5.29 -31.68
CA GLN A 256 -1.20 -4.83 -30.70
C GLN A 256 -2.26 -5.89 -30.43
N THR A 257 -2.86 -5.84 -29.25
CA THR A 257 -4.07 -6.62 -28.93
C THR A 257 -4.86 -5.94 -27.81
N PHE A 258 -6.13 -6.31 -27.68
CA PHE A 258 -7.05 -5.84 -26.66
C PHE A 258 -7.98 -6.98 -26.23
N GLY A 259 -8.28 -7.08 -24.93
CA GLY A 259 -8.99 -8.23 -24.37
C GLY A 259 -8.98 -8.21 -22.84
N LYS A 260 -9.26 -9.36 -22.21
CA LYS A 260 -9.39 -9.50 -20.75
C LYS A 260 -8.28 -10.32 -20.07
N ASP A 261 -7.37 -10.87 -20.86
CA ASP A 261 -6.15 -11.56 -20.44
C ASP A 261 -5.10 -11.29 -21.53
N VAL A 262 -4.59 -10.07 -21.53
CA VAL A 262 -3.76 -9.52 -22.60
C VAL A 262 -2.38 -9.17 -22.08
N GLY A 263 -1.38 -9.51 -22.88
CA GLY A 263 -0.03 -8.98 -22.71
C GLY A 263 0.82 -9.10 -23.97
N ALA A 264 2.10 -8.80 -23.79
CA ALA A 264 3.10 -8.76 -24.85
C ALA A 264 4.43 -9.36 -24.38
N TYR A 265 5.22 -9.86 -25.32
CA TYR A 265 6.54 -10.40 -25.03
C TYR A 265 7.60 -9.90 -26.00
N PHE A 266 8.82 -9.70 -25.49
CA PHE A 266 10.03 -9.49 -26.29
C PHE A 266 10.89 -10.75 -26.25
N ASP A 267 11.34 -11.23 -27.40
CA ASP A 267 12.30 -12.33 -27.51
C ASP A 267 13.72 -11.80 -27.73
N LEU A 268 14.67 -12.32 -26.95
CA LEU A 268 16.07 -11.95 -27.03
C LEU A 268 16.96 -13.19 -26.91
N PRO A 269 17.98 -13.38 -27.75
CA PRO A 269 19.04 -14.33 -27.45
C PRO A 269 19.80 -13.82 -26.22
N VAL A 270 20.08 -14.72 -25.28
CA VAL A 270 20.89 -14.42 -24.09
C VAL A 270 21.97 -15.48 -23.89
N ARG A 271 23.04 -15.09 -23.22
CA ARG A 271 24.16 -15.93 -22.79
C ARG A 271 24.33 -15.85 -21.26
N PRO A 272 25.05 -16.80 -20.64
CA PRO A 272 25.38 -16.72 -19.23
C PRO A 272 26.09 -15.39 -18.89
N GLY A 273 25.61 -14.70 -17.86
CA GLY A 273 26.08 -13.39 -17.41
C GLY A 273 25.52 -12.21 -18.20
N GLU A 274 24.70 -12.44 -19.23
CA GLU A 274 24.11 -11.37 -20.01
C GLU A 274 23.01 -10.66 -19.24
N VAL A 275 22.94 -9.34 -19.42
CA VAL A 275 22.00 -8.46 -18.71
C VAL A 275 21.01 -7.84 -19.69
N VAL A 276 19.73 -7.96 -19.37
CA VAL A 276 18.65 -7.19 -19.99
C VAL A 276 18.06 -6.25 -18.95
N LEU A 277 17.89 -4.98 -19.32
CA LEU A 277 17.29 -3.98 -18.46
C LEU A 277 15.89 -3.63 -19.00
N LEU A 278 14.94 -3.41 -18.10
CA LEU A 278 13.56 -3.03 -18.42
C LEU A 278 13.14 -1.84 -17.56
N LYS A 279 12.62 -0.79 -18.18
CA LYS A 279 11.95 0.32 -17.48
C LYS A 279 10.45 0.20 -17.72
N VAL A 280 9.66 0.46 -16.69
CA VAL A 280 8.20 0.54 -16.81
C VAL A 280 7.69 1.77 -16.08
N GLY A 281 7.11 2.71 -16.81
CA GLY A 281 6.41 3.85 -16.23
C GLY A 281 4.92 3.58 -16.15
N ILE A 282 4.26 4.12 -15.12
CA ILE A 282 2.81 4.09 -14.98
C ILE A 282 2.25 5.52 -14.92
N SER A 283 0.98 5.68 -15.30
CA SER A 283 0.26 6.95 -15.22
C SER A 283 -1.24 6.73 -15.15
N TYR A 284 -1.96 7.60 -14.45
CA TYR A 284 -3.43 7.65 -14.52
C TYR A 284 -3.94 8.72 -15.52
N ILE A 285 -3.02 9.43 -16.19
CA ILE A 285 -3.33 10.48 -17.16
C ILE A 285 -3.35 9.91 -18.58
N SER A 286 -2.27 9.27 -19.03
CA SER A 286 -2.18 8.68 -20.38
C SER A 286 -0.92 7.81 -20.56
N ALA A 287 -0.89 7.01 -21.63
CA ALA A 287 0.32 6.27 -22.05
C ALA A 287 1.50 7.21 -22.39
N GLU A 288 1.21 8.34 -23.04
CA GLU A 288 2.19 9.40 -23.31
C GLU A 288 2.80 9.94 -22.02
N GLN A 289 1.98 10.16 -20.98
CA GLN A 289 2.45 10.60 -19.67
C GLN A 289 3.27 9.52 -18.96
N ALA A 290 2.86 8.25 -19.02
CA ALA A 290 3.64 7.13 -18.49
C ALA A 290 5.04 7.03 -19.15
N ARG A 291 5.12 7.27 -20.47
CA ARG A 291 6.39 7.36 -21.20
C ARG A 291 7.24 8.54 -20.73
N GLU A 292 6.64 9.71 -20.52
CA GLU A 292 7.34 10.89 -20.02
C GLU A 292 7.86 10.69 -18.58
N ASN A 293 7.11 9.96 -17.75
CA ASN A 293 7.54 9.57 -16.41
C ASN A 293 8.86 8.78 -16.47
N VAL A 294 8.97 7.78 -17.37
CA VAL A 294 10.24 7.06 -17.59
C VAL A 294 11.35 7.99 -18.07
N ARG A 295 11.08 8.80 -19.10
CA ARG A 295 12.11 9.66 -19.71
C ARG A 295 12.69 10.67 -18.74
N ARG A 296 11.87 11.23 -17.84
CA ARG A 296 12.31 12.22 -16.87
C ARG A 296 13.01 11.62 -15.66
N GLU A 297 12.50 10.50 -15.14
CA GLU A 297 13.01 9.93 -13.89
C GLU A 297 14.17 8.95 -14.11
N ILE A 298 14.20 8.29 -15.28
CA ILE A 298 15.20 7.29 -15.65
C ILE A 298 15.66 7.54 -17.11
N PRO A 299 16.30 8.69 -17.42
CA PRO A 299 16.72 9.04 -18.78
C PRO A 299 17.83 8.12 -19.33
N ASP A 300 18.66 7.57 -18.44
CA ASP A 300 19.77 6.67 -18.76
C ASP A 300 19.48 5.23 -18.31
N TRP A 301 20.41 4.30 -18.54
CA TRP A 301 20.27 2.89 -18.15
C TRP A 301 21.10 2.55 -16.89
N ASP A 302 21.36 3.52 -16.02
CA ASP A 302 22.18 3.32 -14.82
C ASP A 302 21.32 2.87 -13.62
N PHE A 303 21.22 1.54 -13.48
CA PHE A 303 20.46 0.91 -12.40
C PHE A 303 21.01 1.27 -11.01
N GLU A 304 22.34 1.29 -10.86
CA GLU A 304 22.98 1.56 -9.57
C GLU A 304 22.71 2.98 -9.10
N ARG A 305 22.75 3.95 -10.02
CA ARG A 305 22.40 5.35 -9.71
C ARG A 305 20.96 5.48 -9.21
N VAL A 306 20.00 4.81 -9.85
CA VAL A 306 18.60 4.86 -9.41
C VAL A 306 18.42 4.18 -8.04
N ALA A 307 19.02 3.02 -7.83
CA ALA A 307 19.00 2.32 -6.54
C ALA A 307 19.67 3.12 -5.40
N ALA A 308 20.81 3.76 -5.68
CA ALA A 308 21.50 4.62 -4.74
C ALA A 308 20.66 5.86 -4.38
N ALA A 309 20.08 6.53 -5.38
CA ALA A 309 19.20 7.69 -5.15
C ALA A 309 17.94 7.32 -4.35
N ALA A 310 17.37 6.13 -4.57
CA ALA A 310 16.24 5.63 -3.79
C ALA A 310 16.64 5.39 -2.32
N ARG A 311 17.78 4.73 -2.09
CA ARG A 311 18.33 4.54 -0.73
C ARG A 311 18.58 5.86 -0.03
N GLU A 312 19.18 6.83 -0.71
CA GLU A 312 19.52 8.14 -0.14
C GLU A 312 18.27 8.88 0.34
N LYS A 313 17.21 8.94 -0.47
CA LYS A 313 15.92 9.52 -0.08
C LYS A 313 15.32 8.86 1.16
N TRP A 314 15.39 7.53 1.24
CA TRP A 314 14.94 6.81 2.43
C TRP A 314 15.80 7.14 3.66
N ASN A 315 17.11 7.19 3.50
CA ASN A 315 18.02 7.50 4.59
C ASN A 315 17.81 8.92 5.12
N GLU A 316 17.60 9.89 4.24
CA GLU A 316 17.30 11.28 4.61
C GLU A 316 16.05 11.34 5.50
N LEU A 317 14.96 10.70 5.09
CA LEU A 317 13.69 10.74 5.81
C LEU A 317 13.75 9.96 7.14
N LEU A 318 14.35 8.76 7.13
CA LEU A 318 14.55 7.96 8.34
C LEU A 318 15.50 8.63 9.34
N SER A 319 16.46 9.43 8.85
CA SER A 319 17.42 10.18 9.70
C SER A 319 16.80 11.34 10.47
N ARG A 320 15.53 11.68 10.23
CA ARG A 320 14.78 12.67 11.02
C ARG A 320 14.52 12.21 12.45
N VAL A 321 14.55 10.89 12.68
CA VAL A 321 14.55 10.32 14.02
C VAL A 321 15.83 9.52 14.23
N ARG A 322 16.69 10.00 15.12
CA ARG A 322 17.93 9.31 15.49
C ARG A 322 17.79 8.71 16.87
N VAL A 323 18.02 7.41 16.97
CA VAL A 323 18.04 6.68 18.24
C VAL A 323 19.51 6.48 18.63
N SER A 324 19.94 7.08 19.75
CA SER A 324 21.34 7.10 20.21
C SER A 324 21.80 5.78 20.83
N ASP A 325 20.86 4.99 21.35
CA ASP A 325 21.10 3.82 22.17
C ASP A 325 19.98 2.79 21.94
N GLY A 326 20.36 1.56 21.62
CA GLY A 326 19.40 0.51 21.35
C GLY A 326 20.07 -0.79 20.92
N LYS A 327 19.43 -1.92 21.24
CA LYS A 327 19.82 -3.20 20.67
C LYS A 327 19.50 -3.17 19.18
N ARG A 328 20.35 -3.81 18.36
CA ARG A 328 20.16 -3.87 16.90
C ARG A 328 18.74 -4.31 16.51
N ASP A 329 18.19 -5.32 17.17
CA ASP A 329 16.84 -5.83 16.88
C ASP A 329 15.74 -4.80 17.14
N ASP A 330 15.91 -3.93 18.14
CA ASP A 330 14.94 -2.89 18.44
C ASP A 330 15.05 -1.73 17.44
N LEU A 331 16.27 -1.40 17.01
CA LEU A 331 16.49 -0.46 15.89
C LEU A 331 15.88 -0.99 14.59
N VAL A 332 15.99 -2.30 14.34
CA VAL A 332 15.37 -2.93 13.16
C VAL A 332 13.85 -2.79 13.19
N LYS A 333 13.21 -3.13 14.31
CA LYS A 333 11.74 -2.96 14.46
C LYS A 333 11.34 -1.50 14.30
N PHE A 334 12.07 -0.59 14.95
CA PHE A 334 11.79 0.83 14.95
C PHE A 334 11.88 1.44 13.55
N TYR A 335 13.03 1.30 12.87
CA TYR A 335 13.23 1.89 11.55
C TYR A 335 12.39 1.21 10.47
N THR A 336 12.07 -0.07 10.62
CA THR A 336 11.12 -0.74 9.72
C THR A 336 9.69 -0.22 9.90
N ALA A 337 9.23 -0.02 11.13
CA ALA A 337 7.92 0.59 11.38
C ALA A 337 7.87 2.03 10.84
N LEU A 338 8.94 2.81 11.06
CA LEU A 338 9.04 4.18 10.57
C LEU A 338 9.07 4.25 9.03
N TYR A 339 9.78 3.33 8.36
CA TYR A 339 9.75 3.20 6.90
C TYR A 339 8.31 3.06 6.37
N ARG A 340 7.49 2.24 7.03
CA ARG A 340 6.11 1.97 6.60
C ARG A 340 5.18 3.17 6.78
N VAL A 341 5.46 4.06 7.73
CA VAL A 341 4.71 5.33 7.91
C VAL A 341 4.82 6.23 6.68
N PHE A 342 5.96 6.21 5.99
CA PHE A 342 6.23 7.05 4.81
C PHE A 342 5.79 6.41 3.48
N GLY A 343 5.17 5.23 3.52
CA GLY A 343 4.64 4.56 2.33
C GLY A 343 3.27 5.10 1.87
N GLN A 344 2.55 5.82 2.75
CA GLN A 344 1.21 6.34 2.52
C GLN A 344 1.01 7.71 3.21
N PRO A 345 0.18 8.62 2.68
CA PRO A 345 -0.59 8.49 1.43
C PRO A 345 0.29 8.52 0.19
N THR A 346 -0.25 8.21 -0.99
CA THR A 346 0.53 8.19 -2.23
C THR A 346 0.43 9.52 -2.96
N ASP A 347 1.56 10.09 -3.38
CA ASP A 347 1.59 11.26 -4.26
C ASP A 347 1.17 10.82 -5.67
N MET A 348 0.03 11.35 -6.12
CA MET A 348 -0.57 11.05 -7.43
C MET A 348 -0.22 12.12 -8.48
N SER A 349 0.69 13.05 -8.14
CA SER A 349 1.03 14.20 -8.98
C SER A 349 2.08 13.86 -10.02
N GLU A 350 1.75 14.09 -11.28
CA GLU A 350 2.62 13.88 -12.43
C GLU A 350 2.95 15.25 -13.04
N TYR A 351 4.09 15.81 -12.63
CA TYR A 351 4.66 17.07 -13.15
C TYR A 351 3.70 18.27 -13.16
N GLY A 352 3.05 18.51 -12.02
CA GLY A 352 2.19 19.68 -11.83
C GLY A 352 0.73 19.45 -12.23
N ARG A 353 0.35 18.22 -12.57
CA ARG A 353 -1.04 17.80 -12.81
C ARG A 353 -1.31 16.45 -12.13
N TYR A 354 -2.57 16.07 -11.99
CA TYR A 354 -2.98 14.79 -11.45
C TYR A 354 -4.30 14.36 -12.06
N TYR A 355 -4.54 13.05 -12.16
CA TYR A 355 -5.86 12.50 -12.43
C TYR A 355 -6.64 12.35 -11.11
N SER A 356 -7.94 12.68 -11.13
CA SER A 356 -8.83 12.42 -10.02
C SER A 356 -9.88 11.36 -10.36
N GLY A 357 -9.89 10.25 -9.63
CA GLY A 357 -10.94 9.24 -9.75
C GLY A 357 -12.32 9.71 -9.27
N PHE A 358 -12.41 10.87 -8.60
CA PHE A 358 -13.64 11.38 -8.02
C PHE A 358 -14.54 12.04 -9.06
N ASP A 359 -13.97 12.71 -10.06
CA ASP A 359 -14.69 13.29 -11.20
C ASP A 359 -14.25 12.72 -12.57
N GLY A 360 -13.18 11.92 -12.61
CA GLY A 360 -12.66 11.30 -13.83
C GLY A 360 -11.86 12.25 -14.71
N LEU A 361 -11.42 13.40 -14.19
CA LEU A 361 -10.73 14.45 -14.95
C LEU A 361 -9.27 14.63 -14.52
N VAL A 362 -8.49 15.27 -15.38
CA VAL A 362 -7.11 15.68 -15.11
C VAL A 362 -7.09 17.14 -14.66
N HIS A 363 -6.48 17.39 -13.51
CA HIS A 363 -6.45 18.70 -12.85
C HIS A 363 -5.02 19.22 -12.69
N PRO A 364 -4.80 20.54 -12.71
CA PRO A 364 -3.53 21.13 -12.30
C PRO A 364 -3.34 21.07 -10.78
N CYS A 365 -2.09 20.89 -10.33
CA CYS A 365 -1.72 20.90 -8.91
C CYS A 365 -1.85 22.27 -8.25
N ARG A 366 -1.82 23.39 -8.99
CA ARG A 366 -2.00 24.76 -8.45
C ARG A 366 -1.22 25.02 -7.14
N GLY A 367 0.06 24.66 -7.11
CA GLY A 367 0.94 24.88 -5.94
C GLY A 367 0.96 23.75 -4.90
N HIS A 368 -0.05 22.86 -4.89
CA HIS A 368 -0.12 21.72 -3.96
C HIS A 368 -0.14 20.40 -4.69
N ARG A 369 0.66 19.43 -4.27
CA ARG A 369 0.56 18.06 -4.79
C ARG A 369 -0.78 17.45 -4.41
N PHE A 370 -1.20 16.44 -5.18
CA PHE A 370 -2.40 15.68 -4.92
C PHE A 370 -2.05 14.30 -4.35
N TYR A 371 -2.41 14.09 -3.10
CA TYR A 371 -2.27 12.82 -2.40
C TYR A 371 -3.60 12.09 -2.37
N SER A 372 -3.55 10.80 -2.65
CA SER A 372 -4.67 9.85 -2.48
C SER A 372 -4.12 8.56 -1.89
N ASP A 373 -4.89 7.47 -1.89
CA ASP A 373 -4.45 6.19 -1.35
C ASP A 373 -3.98 6.31 0.12
N ASP A 374 -4.75 7.05 0.90
CA ASP A 374 -4.70 7.02 2.36
C ASP A 374 -5.61 5.88 2.82
N TRP A 375 -5.07 4.66 2.78
CA TRP A 375 -5.89 3.46 2.60
C TRP A 375 -6.82 3.12 3.77
N CYS A 376 -6.76 3.84 4.89
CA CYS A 376 -7.83 3.88 5.88
C CYS A 376 -7.62 5.00 6.90
N ILE A 377 -8.38 6.10 6.78
CA ILE A 377 -8.25 7.20 7.75
C ILE A 377 -8.70 6.76 9.15
N TRP A 378 -9.57 5.75 9.27
CA TRP A 378 -9.94 5.14 10.56
C TRP A 378 -8.74 4.52 11.31
N ASP A 379 -7.68 4.14 10.61
CA ASP A 379 -6.41 3.69 11.20
C ASP A 379 -5.44 4.86 11.35
N THR A 380 -5.19 5.59 10.25
CA THR A 380 -4.08 6.55 10.16
C THR A 380 -4.30 7.81 10.99
N PHE A 381 -5.54 8.18 11.37
CA PHE A 381 -5.79 9.34 12.24
C PHE A 381 -5.22 9.15 13.66
N ARG A 382 -5.05 7.89 14.11
CA ARG A 382 -4.68 7.56 15.49
C ARG A 382 -3.22 7.85 15.78
N THR A 383 -2.34 7.49 14.84
CA THR A 383 -0.88 7.52 15.05
C THR A 383 -0.10 8.01 13.83
N THR A 384 -0.47 7.61 12.61
CA THR A 384 0.28 7.93 11.38
C THR A 384 0.28 9.43 11.10
N HIS A 385 -0.90 10.06 10.96
CA HIS A 385 -1.00 11.50 10.73
C HIS A 385 -0.40 12.33 11.88
N PRO A 386 -0.68 12.02 13.17
CA PRO A 386 -0.02 12.69 14.29
C PRO A 386 1.51 12.60 14.25
N LEU A 387 2.07 11.44 13.88
CA LEU A 387 3.52 11.24 13.76
C LEU A 387 4.09 12.01 12.56
N GLN A 388 3.46 11.92 11.39
CA GLN A 388 3.85 12.70 10.20
C GLN A 388 3.86 14.21 10.50
N ALA A 389 2.96 14.71 11.36
CA ALA A 389 3.00 16.12 11.75
C ALA A 389 4.28 16.53 12.49
N LEU A 390 4.99 15.57 13.09
CA LEU A 390 6.26 15.78 13.79
C LEU A 390 7.47 15.56 12.89
N VAL A 391 7.42 14.52 12.05
CA VAL A 391 8.61 14.04 11.31
C VAL A 391 8.57 14.33 9.82
N GLU A 392 7.42 14.70 9.26
CA GLU A 392 7.21 15.00 7.84
C GLU A 392 6.11 16.06 7.62
N PRO A 393 6.23 17.25 8.24
CA PRO A 393 5.20 18.27 8.15
C PRO A 393 4.99 18.80 6.73
N GLU A 394 6.00 18.75 5.85
CA GLU A 394 5.98 19.38 4.54
C GLU A 394 4.91 18.83 3.58
N ILE A 395 4.49 17.57 3.75
CA ILE A 395 3.46 16.98 2.88
C ILE A 395 2.04 17.28 3.37
N LEU A 396 1.85 17.67 4.62
CA LEU A 396 0.53 17.63 5.25
C LEU A 396 -0.41 18.74 4.78
N ASN A 397 0.12 19.90 4.40
CA ASN A 397 -0.69 20.92 3.74
C ASN A 397 -1.22 20.41 2.38
N ASP A 398 -0.38 19.70 1.61
CA ASP A 398 -0.79 19.07 0.36
C ASP A 398 -1.82 17.96 0.59
N VAL A 399 -1.66 17.14 1.64
CA VAL A 399 -2.64 16.11 2.03
C VAL A 399 -3.99 16.75 2.39
N LEU A 400 -4.00 17.80 3.22
CA LEU A 400 -5.22 18.54 3.58
C LEU A 400 -5.88 19.18 2.34
N GLN A 401 -5.09 19.82 1.49
CA GLN A 401 -5.59 20.39 0.23
C GLN A 401 -6.12 19.31 -0.72
N SER A 402 -5.56 18.10 -0.68
CA SER A 402 -6.05 16.96 -1.45
C SER A 402 -7.42 16.50 -0.95
N TYR A 403 -7.66 16.43 0.37
CA TYR A 403 -9.00 16.16 0.89
C TYR A 403 -10.02 17.22 0.46
N VAL A 404 -9.63 18.50 0.45
CA VAL A 404 -10.49 19.57 -0.08
C VAL A 404 -10.82 19.35 -1.55
N ARG A 405 -9.82 19.01 -2.38
CA ARG A 405 -10.05 18.72 -3.81
C ARG A 405 -10.95 17.52 -4.03
N ILE A 406 -10.79 16.48 -3.21
CA ILE A 406 -11.70 15.32 -3.22
C ILE A 406 -13.13 15.76 -2.92
N TYR A 407 -13.32 16.68 -1.96
CA TYR A 407 -14.62 17.28 -1.69
C TYR A 407 -15.16 18.10 -2.87
N GLU A 408 -14.35 18.93 -3.50
CA GLU A 408 -14.77 19.74 -4.66
C GLU A 408 -15.17 18.86 -5.86
N GLN A 409 -14.43 17.78 -6.10
CA GLN A 409 -14.56 16.93 -7.28
C GLN A 409 -15.61 15.84 -7.11
N GLY A 410 -15.70 15.23 -5.92
CA GLY A 410 -16.64 14.14 -5.63
C GLY A 410 -17.82 14.54 -4.73
N GLY A 411 -17.82 15.77 -4.20
CA GLY A 411 -18.88 16.33 -3.36
C GLY A 411 -18.82 15.94 -1.88
N TRP A 412 -17.88 15.11 -1.45
CA TRP A 412 -17.74 14.61 -0.07
C TRP A 412 -16.27 14.51 0.35
N LEU A 413 -16.00 14.66 1.65
CA LEU A 413 -14.70 14.30 2.18
C LEU A 413 -14.56 12.76 2.25
N PRO A 414 -13.33 12.23 2.13
CA PRO A 414 -13.13 10.80 2.06
C PRO A 414 -13.03 10.11 3.44
N SER A 415 -13.25 8.79 3.46
CA SER A 415 -12.94 7.91 4.60
C SER A 415 -11.70 7.04 4.31
N CYS A 416 -11.69 6.30 3.20
CA CYS A 416 -10.48 5.79 2.56
C CYS A 416 -10.44 6.35 1.13
N PRO A 417 -9.75 7.47 0.85
CA PRO A 417 -9.58 7.90 -0.52
C PRO A 417 -8.68 6.92 -1.26
N LYS A 418 -9.16 6.38 -2.38
CA LYS A 418 -8.38 5.56 -3.31
C LYS A 418 -8.27 6.30 -4.64
N VAL A 419 -7.31 5.92 -5.48
CA VAL A 419 -7.20 6.47 -6.85
C VAL A 419 -8.47 6.28 -7.68
N PHE A 420 -9.30 5.27 -7.38
CA PHE A 420 -10.49 4.95 -8.16
C PHE A 420 -11.70 5.81 -7.85
N ASN A 421 -11.97 6.03 -6.55
CA ASN A 421 -13.08 6.83 -6.02
C ASN A 421 -13.08 6.74 -4.48
N TYR A 422 -14.17 7.19 -3.86
CA TYR A 422 -14.48 6.89 -2.47
C TYR A 422 -14.52 5.38 -2.20
N ALA A 423 -13.72 4.95 -1.22
CA ALA A 423 -13.97 3.72 -0.49
C ALA A 423 -14.46 4.11 0.91
N PRO A 424 -15.78 4.10 1.16
CA PRO A 424 -16.39 4.55 2.43
C PRO A 424 -16.21 3.56 3.60
N CYS A 425 -15.01 3.01 3.73
CA CYS A 425 -14.51 2.14 4.80
C CYS A 425 -13.68 3.02 5.77
N MET A 426 -13.46 2.70 7.05
CA MET A 426 -14.29 1.95 8.01
C MET A 426 -15.38 2.92 8.59
N PRO A 427 -16.04 2.72 9.75
CA PRO A 427 -17.03 3.69 10.23
C PRO A 427 -16.37 4.98 10.71
N GLY A 428 -17.19 6.00 10.99
CA GLY A 428 -16.71 7.31 11.42
C GLY A 428 -16.19 8.17 10.27
N ASN A 429 -16.04 9.46 10.57
CA ASN A 429 -15.58 10.50 9.66
C ASN A 429 -14.25 11.07 10.15
N HIS A 430 -13.24 10.19 10.30
CA HIS A 430 -11.97 10.51 10.96
C HIS A 430 -11.10 11.53 10.23
N VAL A 431 -11.40 11.83 8.96
CA VAL A 431 -10.82 12.99 8.26
C VAL A 431 -11.08 14.31 9.01
N ILE A 432 -12.19 14.42 9.74
CA ILE A 432 -12.47 15.56 10.63
C ILE A 432 -11.41 15.65 11.73
N ALA A 433 -11.00 14.52 12.31
CA ALA A 433 -9.97 14.50 13.36
C ALA A 433 -8.61 14.92 12.81
N VAL A 434 -8.23 14.43 11.62
CA VAL A 434 -6.99 14.83 10.93
C VAL A 434 -6.97 16.34 10.66
N ILE A 435 -8.04 16.89 10.07
CA ILE A 435 -8.13 18.34 9.80
C ILE A 435 -8.07 19.13 11.11
N ALA A 436 -8.82 18.74 12.14
CA ALA A 436 -8.84 19.44 13.42
C ALA A 436 -7.48 19.44 14.13
N ASP A 437 -6.78 18.30 14.14
CA ASP A 437 -5.45 18.15 14.75
C ASP A 437 -4.40 19.02 14.04
N LEU A 438 -4.33 18.94 12.71
CA LEU A 438 -3.37 19.72 11.94
C LEU A 438 -3.67 21.22 11.99
N VAL A 439 -4.94 21.62 11.98
CA VAL A 439 -5.29 23.02 12.25
C VAL A 439 -4.87 23.42 13.66
N ALA A 440 -5.09 22.60 14.69
CA ALA A 440 -4.62 22.91 16.04
C ALA A 440 -3.09 23.08 16.12
N LYS A 441 -2.34 22.33 15.30
CA LYS A 441 -0.87 22.37 15.21
C LYS A 441 -0.31 23.47 14.30
N GLY A 442 -1.15 24.30 13.69
CA GLY A 442 -0.71 25.48 12.91
C GLY A 442 -0.65 25.29 11.40
N PHE A 443 -1.08 24.14 10.86
CA PHE A 443 -1.17 23.95 9.40
C PHE A 443 -2.30 24.80 8.81
N ARG A 444 -1.97 25.68 7.86
CA ARG A 444 -2.90 26.69 7.30
C ARG A 444 -2.82 26.83 5.78
N ASP A 445 -1.84 26.21 5.13
CA ASP A 445 -1.60 26.38 3.70
C ASP A 445 -2.46 25.41 2.88
N PHE A 446 -3.78 25.58 3.01
CA PHE A 446 -4.81 24.88 2.26
C PHE A 446 -6.12 25.68 2.40
N ASP A 447 -7.12 25.37 1.58
CA ASP A 447 -8.43 26.01 1.66
C ASP A 447 -9.24 25.53 2.89
N LEU A 448 -8.88 26.09 4.04
CA LEU A 448 -9.50 25.84 5.34
C LEU A 448 -10.98 26.23 5.39
N PRO A 449 -11.45 27.35 4.80
CA PRO A 449 -12.88 27.64 4.68
C PRO A 449 -13.67 26.49 4.02
N THR A 450 -13.20 25.99 2.87
CA THR A 450 -13.86 24.89 2.17
C THR A 450 -13.74 23.58 2.96
N ALA A 451 -12.60 23.32 3.61
CA ALA A 451 -12.46 22.17 4.51
C ALA A 451 -13.48 22.20 5.66
N TYR A 452 -13.71 23.36 6.28
CA TYR A 452 -14.70 23.51 7.34
C TYR A 452 -16.13 23.29 6.83
N GLU A 453 -16.47 23.85 5.67
CA GLU A 453 -17.77 23.60 5.02
C GLU A 453 -17.98 22.08 4.81
N ALA A 454 -16.97 21.41 4.27
CA ALA A 454 -17.02 19.99 3.96
C ALA A 454 -17.16 19.12 5.21
N THR A 455 -16.42 19.42 6.29
CA THR A 455 -16.53 18.71 7.58
C THR A 455 -17.89 18.94 8.24
N ARG A 456 -18.43 20.16 8.17
CA ARG A 456 -19.78 20.46 8.64
C ARG A 456 -20.84 19.70 7.82
N LYS A 457 -20.68 19.62 6.51
CA LYS A 457 -21.56 18.86 5.61
C LYS A 457 -21.55 17.37 5.94
N LEU A 458 -20.38 16.76 6.17
CA LEU A 458 -20.25 15.38 6.62
C LEU A 458 -21.11 15.12 7.87
N ALA A 459 -21.04 16.02 8.85
CA ALA A 459 -21.72 15.85 10.13
C ALA A 459 -23.24 16.08 10.05
N THR A 460 -23.70 16.99 9.19
CA THR A 460 -25.08 17.52 9.25
C THR A 460 -26.00 17.07 8.11
N SER A 461 -25.47 16.55 7.00
CA SER A 461 -26.27 16.27 5.80
C SER A 461 -27.30 15.16 6.01
N GLN A 462 -28.56 15.44 5.67
CA GLN A 462 -29.65 14.45 5.76
C GLN A 462 -29.67 13.45 4.59
N LYS A 463 -29.12 13.84 3.45
CA LYS A 463 -29.04 13.03 2.23
C LYS A 463 -27.58 12.77 1.91
N GLU A 464 -27.25 11.50 1.70
CA GLU A 464 -25.93 11.06 1.31
C GLU A 464 -26.05 10.25 0.02
N PRO A 465 -25.05 10.31 -0.87
CA PRO A 465 -25.00 9.45 -2.04
C PRO A 465 -24.91 7.99 -1.60
N ALA A 466 -25.72 7.14 -2.24
CA ALA A 466 -25.60 5.71 -2.09
C ALA A 466 -24.37 5.23 -2.88
N TYR A 467 -23.24 5.04 -2.20
CA TYR A 467 -22.08 4.35 -2.77
C TYR A 467 -22.22 2.83 -2.58
N GLY A 468 -22.68 2.14 -3.62
CA GLY A 468 -22.83 0.68 -3.65
C GLY A 468 -24.12 0.14 -3.05
N GLU A 469 -24.32 -1.18 -3.14
CA GLU A 469 -25.63 -1.79 -2.87
C GLU A 469 -26.03 -1.79 -1.41
N VAL A 470 -25.11 -1.94 -0.45
CA VAL A 470 -25.46 -1.82 0.96
C VAL A 470 -24.17 -1.63 1.78
N TYR A 471 -24.13 -0.67 2.71
CA TYR A 471 -23.29 -0.62 3.93
C TYR A 471 -22.29 0.50 4.19
N THR A 472 -22.11 1.49 3.34
CA THR A 472 -21.07 2.50 3.65
C THR A 472 -21.51 3.91 3.30
N ARG A 473 -21.78 4.67 4.37
CA ARG A 473 -22.18 6.07 4.36
C ARG A 473 -20.93 6.93 4.47
N LEU A 474 -20.79 7.93 3.60
CA LEU A 474 -19.72 8.93 3.73
C LEU A 474 -20.06 9.94 4.83
N GLY A 475 -21.34 10.19 5.08
CA GLY A 475 -21.77 11.15 6.10
C GLY A 475 -22.09 10.49 7.44
N THR A 476 -22.32 11.35 8.43
CA THR A 476 -22.83 10.91 9.73
C THR A 476 -24.23 10.33 9.58
N PRO A 477 -24.52 9.15 10.13
CA PRO A 477 -25.81 8.54 9.94
C PRO A 477 -27.00 9.36 10.50
N PRO A 478 -28.14 9.44 9.79
CA PRO A 478 -29.33 10.17 10.25
C PRO A 478 -29.89 9.67 11.58
N GLU A 479 -29.88 8.36 11.84
CA GLU A 479 -30.39 7.82 13.11
C GLU A 479 -29.53 8.22 14.31
N TYR A 480 -28.19 8.25 14.15
CA TYR A 480 -27.28 8.78 15.17
C TYR A 480 -27.62 10.22 15.54
N ARG A 481 -27.82 11.10 14.54
CA ARG A 481 -28.20 12.49 14.80
C ARG A 481 -29.55 12.64 15.50
N ARG A 482 -30.52 11.80 15.16
CA ARG A 482 -31.89 11.89 15.68
C ARG A 482 -32.00 11.30 17.09
N LEU A 483 -31.33 10.19 17.37
CA LEU A 483 -31.45 9.44 18.61
C LEU A 483 -30.34 9.74 19.63
N GLY A 484 -29.25 10.36 19.20
CA GLY A 484 -28.02 10.52 20.00
C GLY A 484 -27.19 9.23 20.08
N PHE A 485 -27.56 8.19 19.32
CA PHE A 485 -26.81 6.94 19.18
C PHE A 485 -27.21 6.22 17.89
N ALA A 486 -26.32 5.40 17.34
CA ALA A 486 -26.65 4.46 16.29
C ALA A 486 -27.44 3.28 16.90
N PRO A 487 -28.67 2.96 16.43
CA PRO A 487 -29.43 1.85 16.98
C PRO A 487 -28.96 0.49 16.43
N PHE A 488 -29.09 -0.54 17.26
CA PHE A 488 -28.78 -1.93 16.89
C PHE A 488 -29.57 -2.41 15.67
N GLY A 489 -28.90 -3.13 14.78
CA GLY A 489 -29.42 -3.65 13.51
C GLY A 489 -29.50 -2.60 12.40
N ALA A 490 -29.10 -1.34 12.64
CA ALA A 490 -29.11 -0.30 11.63
C ALA A 490 -27.84 -0.25 10.78
N TYR A 491 -26.72 -0.81 11.29
CA TYR A 491 -25.40 -0.72 10.68
C TYR A 491 -24.79 -2.10 10.56
N TRP A 492 -24.37 -2.46 9.35
CA TRP A 492 -23.66 -3.71 9.04
C TRP A 492 -24.43 -5.04 9.20
N ALA A 493 -25.73 -4.99 9.50
CA ALA A 493 -26.57 -6.15 9.85
C ALA A 493 -26.71 -7.30 8.81
N LYS A 494 -26.32 -7.14 7.53
CA LYS A 494 -26.27 -8.27 6.56
C LYS A 494 -24.90 -8.98 6.52
N HIS A 495 -23.93 -8.52 7.29
CA HIS A 495 -22.58 -9.11 7.39
C HIS A 495 -22.29 -9.52 8.83
N GLU A 496 -22.99 -10.55 9.33
CA GLU A 496 -22.71 -11.34 10.56
C GLU A 496 -22.46 -10.59 11.89
N THR A 497 -22.37 -9.25 11.93
CA THR A 497 -22.16 -8.42 13.12
C THR A 497 -22.76 -7.02 12.90
N ASP A 498 -23.53 -6.53 13.88
CA ASP A 498 -23.90 -5.11 14.00
C ASP A 498 -22.69 -4.30 14.48
N ALA A 499 -22.61 -3.00 14.16
CA ALA A 499 -21.50 -2.11 14.58
C ALA A 499 -21.97 -0.86 15.36
N SER A 500 -23.18 -0.88 15.93
CA SER A 500 -23.86 0.30 16.46
C SER A 500 -23.12 1.01 17.61
N VAL A 501 -22.41 0.27 18.47
CA VAL A 501 -21.65 0.84 19.58
C VAL A 501 -20.42 1.57 19.03
N SER A 502 -19.58 0.90 18.23
CA SER A 502 -18.38 1.51 17.63
C SER A 502 -18.74 2.75 16.81
N VAL A 503 -19.78 2.67 15.97
CA VAL A 503 -20.29 3.82 15.21
C VAL A 503 -20.62 4.99 16.14
N THR A 504 -21.35 4.75 17.24
CA THR A 504 -21.70 5.83 18.18
C THR A 504 -20.47 6.47 18.83
N LEU A 505 -19.47 5.66 19.20
CA LEU A 505 -18.23 6.13 19.81
C LEU A 505 -17.37 6.94 18.82
N ASP A 506 -17.17 6.42 17.61
CA ASP A 506 -16.39 7.07 16.56
C ASP A 506 -16.99 8.44 16.18
N PHE A 507 -18.30 8.50 15.94
CA PHE A 507 -18.97 9.77 15.64
C PHE A 507 -18.98 10.74 16.81
N SER A 508 -19.08 10.26 18.06
CA SER A 508 -18.95 11.14 19.24
C SER A 508 -17.57 11.80 19.31
N TYR A 509 -16.50 11.07 18.99
CA TYR A 509 -15.15 11.62 18.92
C TYR A 509 -14.99 12.60 17.75
N ASN A 510 -15.55 12.28 16.57
CA ASN A 510 -15.51 13.20 15.43
C ASN A 510 -16.28 14.51 15.71
N ASP A 511 -17.42 14.43 16.40
CA ASP A 511 -18.18 15.61 16.85
C ASP A 511 -17.35 16.46 17.83
N TRP A 512 -16.58 15.84 18.74
CA TRP A 512 -15.65 16.59 19.59
C TRP A 512 -14.60 17.33 18.76
N CYS A 513 -13.98 16.66 17.79
CA CYS A 513 -12.98 17.25 16.91
C CYS A 513 -13.57 18.43 16.12
N LEU A 514 -14.77 18.27 15.58
CA LEU A 514 -15.46 19.33 14.85
C LEU A 514 -15.82 20.51 15.76
N ALA A 515 -16.20 20.26 17.02
CA ALA A 515 -16.43 21.31 18.00
C ALA A 515 -15.16 22.13 18.29
N ARG A 516 -14.00 21.46 18.38
CA ARG A 516 -12.69 22.13 18.54
C ARG A 516 -12.35 22.98 17.31
N LEU A 517 -12.51 22.42 16.11
CA LEU A 517 -12.27 23.12 14.85
C LEU A 517 -13.19 24.34 14.70
N ALA A 518 -14.49 24.17 14.94
CA ALA A 518 -15.47 25.25 14.91
C ALA A 518 -15.11 26.39 15.87
N ARG A 519 -14.73 26.06 17.12
CA ARG A 519 -14.29 27.06 18.10
C ARG A 519 -13.03 27.80 17.65
N HIS A 520 -12.05 27.08 17.13
CA HIS A 520 -10.82 27.68 16.61
C HIS A 520 -11.10 28.69 15.49
N LEU A 521 -12.12 28.42 14.67
CA LEU A 521 -12.57 29.28 13.58
C LEU A 521 -13.61 30.35 14.00
N GLY A 522 -13.89 30.50 15.30
CA GLY A 522 -14.88 31.46 15.81
C GLY A 522 -16.34 31.14 15.45
N ARG A 523 -16.65 29.89 15.10
CA ARG A 523 -18.00 29.41 14.75
C ARG A 523 -18.73 28.89 16.00
N GLU A 524 -19.02 29.79 16.93
CA GLU A 524 -19.45 29.41 18.29
C GLU A 524 -20.76 28.59 18.34
N ASN A 525 -21.74 28.91 17.48
CA ASN A 525 -23.00 28.13 17.41
C ASN A 525 -22.75 26.67 17.00
N ASP A 526 -21.92 26.46 15.97
CA ASP A 526 -21.54 25.12 15.52
C ASP A 526 -20.70 24.43 16.61
N ALA A 527 -19.78 25.16 17.26
CA ALA A 527 -18.97 24.63 18.35
C ALA A 527 -19.83 24.10 19.51
N GLN A 528 -20.84 24.85 19.94
CA GLN A 528 -21.78 24.42 20.99
C GLN A 528 -22.65 23.24 20.55
N PHE A 529 -23.12 23.26 19.30
CA PHE A 529 -23.90 22.16 18.72
C PHE A 529 -23.11 20.85 18.72
N PHE A 530 -21.88 20.85 18.19
CA PHE A 530 -21.04 19.65 18.13
C PHE A 530 -20.49 19.26 19.51
N GLU A 531 -20.27 20.21 20.42
CA GLU A 531 -19.89 19.91 21.81
C GLU A 531 -20.99 19.11 22.53
N LYS A 532 -22.27 19.41 22.27
CA LYS A 532 -23.39 18.63 22.79
C LYS A 532 -23.38 17.21 22.20
N GLN A 533 -23.23 17.09 20.88
CA GLN A 533 -23.21 15.80 20.18
C GLN A 533 -22.02 14.94 20.58
N SER A 534 -20.87 15.54 20.91
CA SER A 534 -19.69 14.80 21.36
C SER A 534 -19.90 13.95 22.61
N LYS A 535 -20.99 14.20 23.35
CA LYS A 535 -21.38 13.46 24.56
C LYS A 535 -22.32 12.30 24.26
N ASN A 536 -22.59 12.00 22.99
CA ASN A 536 -23.52 10.97 22.56
C ASN A 536 -23.14 9.55 23.00
N TYR A 537 -21.84 9.26 23.18
CA TYR A 537 -21.35 8.01 23.78
C TYR A 537 -22.06 7.66 25.10
N ARG A 538 -22.48 8.68 25.89
CA ARG A 538 -23.17 8.49 27.16
C ARG A 538 -24.54 7.82 27.03
N HIS A 539 -25.17 7.88 25.86
CA HIS A 539 -26.44 7.19 25.61
C HIS A 539 -26.30 5.67 25.65
N LEU A 540 -25.10 5.14 25.37
CA LEU A 540 -24.83 3.71 25.34
C LEU A 540 -24.06 3.19 26.56
N PHE A 541 -23.61 4.07 27.46
CA PHE A 541 -22.91 3.63 28.67
C PHE A 541 -23.89 3.04 29.69
N ASP A 542 -23.80 1.74 29.95
CA ASP A 542 -24.57 1.06 30.97
C ASP A 542 -23.76 0.94 32.27
N ARG A 543 -24.19 1.66 33.30
CA ARG A 543 -23.54 1.65 34.62
C ARG A 543 -23.61 0.29 35.32
N SER A 544 -24.61 -0.54 35.00
CA SER A 544 -24.79 -1.85 35.66
C SER A 544 -23.75 -2.87 35.21
N THR A 545 -23.31 -2.79 33.96
CA THR A 545 -22.26 -3.66 33.40
C THR A 545 -20.90 -3.00 33.35
N GLY A 546 -20.84 -1.65 33.36
CA GLY A 546 -19.61 -0.88 33.17
C GLY A 546 -19.19 -0.75 31.71
N PHE A 547 -19.97 -1.27 30.76
CA PHE A 547 -19.66 -1.28 29.33
C PHE A 547 -20.57 -0.35 28.52
N PHE A 548 -20.11 0.00 27.32
CA PHE A 548 -20.99 0.52 26.29
C PHE A 548 -21.80 -0.63 25.68
N ARG A 549 -23.13 -0.57 25.77
CA ARG A 549 -24.05 -1.61 25.29
C ARG A 549 -24.89 -1.11 24.12
N PRO A 550 -25.23 -1.97 23.15
CA PRO A 550 -26.14 -1.60 22.07
C PRO A 550 -27.56 -1.37 22.58
N LYS A 551 -28.24 -0.38 22.00
CA LYS A 551 -29.67 -0.08 22.20
C LYS A 551 -30.47 -0.26 20.91
N ARG A 552 -31.71 -0.72 21.04
CA ARG A 552 -32.68 -0.75 19.94
C ARG A 552 -33.20 0.66 19.63
N ARG A 553 -33.94 0.81 18.53
CA ARG A 553 -34.53 2.09 18.11
C ARG A 553 -35.49 2.72 19.12
N ASP A 554 -36.10 1.92 19.98
CA ASP A 554 -36.99 2.36 21.07
C ASP A 554 -36.23 2.75 22.35
N GLY A 555 -34.90 2.63 22.37
CA GLY A 555 -34.05 2.97 23.51
C GLY A 555 -33.83 1.83 24.51
N THR A 556 -34.45 0.67 24.32
CA THR A 556 -34.22 -0.52 25.16
C THR A 556 -32.84 -1.13 24.90
N TRP A 557 -32.23 -1.70 25.94
CA TRP A 557 -30.97 -2.43 25.80
C TRP A 557 -31.17 -3.72 25.00
N VAL A 558 -30.18 -4.11 24.21
CA VAL A 558 -30.15 -5.43 23.58
C VAL A 558 -29.74 -6.46 24.64
N GLU A 559 -30.50 -7.57 24.68
CA GLU A 559 -30.29 -8.68 25.60
C GLU A 559 -30.37 -10.03 24.86
N PRO A 560 -29.59 -11.04 25.29
CA PRO A 560 -28.57 -10.97 26.33
C PRO A 560 -27.34 -10.12 25.91
N PHE A 561 -26.57 -9.62 26.89
CA PHE A 561 -25.30 -8.92 26.65
C PHE A 561 -24.12 -9.77 27.11
N ASP A 562 -23.17 -9.97 26.20
CA ASP A 562 -21.89 -10.63 26.46
C ASP A 562 -20.77 -9.69 25.99
N PRO A 563 -19.91 -9.16 26.89
CA PRO A 563 -18.86 -8.23 26.51
C PRO A 563 -17.74 -8.88 25.69
N LEU A 564 -17.67 -10.21 25.61
CA LEU A 564 -16.73 -10.95 24.76
C LEU A 564 -17.28 -11.19 23.35
N SER A 565 -18.58 -10.97 23.14
CA SER A 565 -19.20 -11.07 21.83
C SER A 565 -18.75 -9.95 20.91
N ARG A 566 -18.57 -10.25 19.62
CA ARG A 566 -18.31 -9.25 18.57
C ARG A 566 -19.54 -8.43 18.19
N THR A 567 -20.66 -8.67 18.83
CA THR A 567 -21.94 -7.99 18.55
C THR A 567 -21.83 -6.49 18.84
N ALA A 568 -22.34 -5.68 17.91
CA ALA A 568 -22.36 -4.21 17.99
C ALA A 568 -21.00 -3.50 17.96
N SER A 569 -19.90 -4.24 17.73
CA SER A 569 -18.54 -3.72 17.74
C SER A 569 -17.86 -3.97 16.39
N THR A 570 -17.14 -2.98 15.88
CA THR A 570 -16.34 -3.10 14.64
C THR A 570 -15.06 -3.86 14.94
N GLU A 571 -14.91 -5.05 14.35
CA GLU A 571 -13.69 -5.87 14.40
C GLU A 571 -13.15 -6.27 15.80
N SER A 572 -13.93 -6.03 16.85
CA SER A 572 -13.57 -6.32 18.25
C SER A 572 -14.80 -6.79 19.04
N ASN A 573 -14.72 -6.75 20.38
CA ASN A 573 -15.81 -6.90 21.33
C ASN A 573 -15.93 -5.64 22.21
N ALA A 574 -16.64 -5.71 23.34
CA ALA A 574 -16.93 -4.52 24.16
C ALA A 574 -15.79 -4.09 25.10
N TRP A 575 -14.78 -4.94 25.32
CA TRP A 575 -13.55 -4.59 26.03
C TRP A 575 -12.65 -3.74 25.16
#